data_AF-A0A521LC38-F1
#
_entry.id   AF-A0A521LC38-F1
#
_cell.length_a   1.000
_cell.length_b   1.000
_cell.length_c   1.000
_cell.angle_alpha   90.00
_cell.angle_beta   90.00
_cell.angle_gamma   90.00
#
_symmetry.space_group_name_H-M   'P 1'
#
loop_
_entity.id
_entity.type
_entity.pdbx_description
1 polymer ?
#
loop_
_entity_poly.entity_id
_entity_poly.type
_entity_poly.pdbx_seq_one_letter_code
_entity_poly.pdbx_strand_id
1 'polypeptide(L)'
;DLGDLLVVGVNSDASVRALNKGAERPIVPEAQRAEVLAALACVDYVVLFDEPDPGRLIAALQPDVLVKGGDWAPEQIVGRETVEARGGLVTTIPLVPDVSTTALVNKIRAQKP
;
A
#
# COMPACT_ATOMS: atom_id res chain seq x y z
N ASP A 1 -2.14 17.04 -3.81
CA ASP A 1 -1.03 17.46 -4.68
C ASP A 1 -0.94 16.72 -6.02
N LEU A 2 -1.30 15.44 -6.12
CA LEU A 2 -1.29 14.67 -7.39
C LEU A 2 -2.68 14.34 -7.95
N GLY A 3 -3.74 14.81 -7.29
CA GLY A 3 -5.13 14.54 -7.65
C GLY A 3 -6.06 15.17 -6.62
N ASP A 4 -7.36 15.03 -6.87
CA ASP A 4 -8.44 15.59 -6.04
C ASP A 4 -8.91 14.64 -4.95
N LEU A 5 -8.77 13.32 -5.17
CA LEU A 5 -9.17 12.26 -4.23
C LEU A 5 -8.05 11.23 -4.07
N LEU A 6 -7.81 10.78 -2.84
CA LEU A 6 -6.87 9.71 -2.50
C LEU A 6 -7.62 8.46 -2.03
N VAL A 7 -7.47 7.39 -2.82
CA VAL A 7 -7.92 6.04 -2.45
C VAL A 7 -6.72 5.21 -2.03
N VAL A 8 -6.77 4.63 -0.82
CA VAL A 8 -5.72 3.75 -0.30
C VAL A 8 -6.19 2.31 -0.32
N GLY A 9 -5.60 1.50 -1.21
CA GLY A 9 -5.77 0.05 -1.21
C GLY A 9 -4.96 -0.59 -0.09
N VAL A 10 -5.60 -1.39 0.75
CA VAL A 10 -5.00 -2.03 1.92
C VAL A 10 -5.18 -3.55 1.80
N ASN A 11 -4.08 -4.29 1.74
CA ASN A 11 -4.12 -5.75 1.77
C ASN A 11 -4.86 -6.23 3.03
N SER A 12 -5.75 -7.21 2.87
CA SER A 12 -6.38 -7.94 3.97
C SER A 12 -5.36 -8.74 4.77
N ASP A 13 -5.75 -9.26 5.93
CA ASP A 13 -4.91 -10.12 6.75
C ASP A 13 -4.58 -11.43 6.01
N ALA A 14 -5.52 -11.95 5.22
CA ALA A 14 -5.31 -13.13 4.38
C ALA A 14 -4.29 -12.83 3.28
N SER A 15 -4.44 -11.70 2.59
CA SER A 15 -3.51 -11.23 1.55
C SER A 15 -2.09 -11.05 2.10
N VAL A 16 -1.94 -10.39 3.26
CA VAL A 16 -0.63 -10.17 3.89
C VAL A 16 0.06 -11.49 4.25
N ARG A 17 -0.69 -12.47 4.77
CA ARG A 17 -0.13 -13.80 5.11
C ARG A 17 0.37 -14.55 3.87
N ALA A 18 -0.29 -14.38 2.73
CA ALA A 18 0.11 -14.99 1.47
C ALA A 18 1.41 -14.38 0.88
N LEU A 19 1.74 -13.13 1.23
CA LEU A 19 2.90 -12.39 0.71
C LEU A 19 4.26 -12.82 1.30
N ASN A 20 4.32 -13.88 2.11
CA ASN A 20 5.56 -14.40 2.72
C ASN A 20 6.39 -13.35 3.50
N LYS A 21 5.75 -12.33 4.08
CA LYS A 21 6.43 -11.26 4.86
C LYS A 21 6.85 -11.68 6.28
N GLY A 22 6.78 -12.98 6.58
CA GLY A 22 7.03 -13.57 7.89
C GLY A 22 5.75 -14.05 8.58
N ALA A 23 5.85 -15.14 9.34
CA ALA A 23 4.72 -15.83 9.97
C ALA A 23 3.95 -14.97 10.99
N GLU A 24 4.61 -13.97 11.59
CA GLU A 24 4.01 -13.06 12.57
C GLU A 24 3.26 -11.87 11.93
N ARG A 25 3.11 -11.84 10.60
CA ARG A 25 2.46 -10.74 9.88
C ARG A 25 1.00 -11.09 9.47
N PRO A 26 0.09 -10.10 9.47
CA PRO A 26 0.29 -8.74 9.99
C PRO A 26 0.26 -8.68 11.53
N ILE A 27 0.95 -7.70 12.11
CA ILE A 27 0.93 -7.45 13.57
C ILE A 27 -0.34 -6.71 13.97
N VAL A 28 -0.78 -5.78 13.12
CA VAL A 28 -1.99 -4.99 13.30
C VAL A 28 -3.06 -5.53 12.33
N PRO A 29 -4.22 -5.99 12.81
CA PRO A 29 -5.30 -6.49 11.96
C PRO A 29 -5.79 -5.47 10.94
N GLU A 30 -6.32 -5.95 9.81
CA GLU A 30 -6.78 -5.13 8.69
C GLU A 30 -7.73 -4.00 9.07
N ALA A 31 -8.70 -4.26 9.97
CA ALA A 31 -9.67 -3.27 10.38
C ALA A 31 -9.00 -2.08 11.08
N GLN A 32 -8.02 -2.36 11.96
CA GLN A 32 -7.27 -1.32 12.66
C GLN A 32 -6.32 -0.56 11.73
N ARG A 33 -5.69 -1.26 10.76
CA ARG A 33 -4.87 -0.59 9.74
C ARG A 33 -5.71 0.34 8.88
N ALA A 34 -6.90 -0.09 8.49
CA ALA A 34 -7.84 0.71 7.71
C ALA A 34 -8.35 1.91 8.51
N GLU A 35 -8.70 1.73 9.78
CA GLU A 35 -9.14 2.80 10.69
C GLU A 35 -8.08 3.91 10.81
N VAL A 36 -6.81 3.54 11.05
CA VAL A 36 -5.72 4.52 11.15
C VAL A 36 -5.53 5.30 9.86
N LEU A 37 -5.62 4.64 8.70
CA LEU A 37 -5.50 5.31 7.40
C LEU A 37 -6.69 6.22 7.11
N ALA A 38 -7.91 5.79 7.44
CA ALA A 38 -9.13 6.57 7.27
C ALA A 38 -9.17 7.81 8.18
N ALA A 39 -8.42 7.81 9.28
CA ALA A 39 -8.30 8.96 10.16
C ALA A 39 -7.34 10.05 9.63
N LEU A 40 -6.58 9.79 8.57
CA LEU A 40 -5.69 10.77 7.96
C LEU A 40 -6.49 11.77 7.11
N ALA A 41 -6.30 13.06 7.38
CA ALA A 41 -7.04 14.13 6.69
C ALA A 41 -6.88 14.16 5.16
N CYS A 42 -5.84 13.52 4.62
CA CYS A 42 -5.57 13.44 3.19
C CYS A 42 -6.14 12.19 2.50
N VAL A 43 -6.78 11.28 3.24
CA VAL A 43 -7.31 10.02 2.70
C VAL A 43 -8.83 10.13 2.57
N ASP A 44 -9.34 9.97 1.35
CA ASP A 44 -10.78 10.04 1.08
C ASP A 44 -11.46 8.68 1.19
N TYR A 45 -10.78 7.62 0.75
CA TYR A 45 -11.29 6.25 0.80
C TYR A 45 -10.21 5.24 1.17
N VAL A 46 -10.61 4.23 1.94
CA VAL A 46 -9.79 3.06 2.22
C VAL A 46 -10.51 1.82 1.72
N VAL A 47 -9.83 0.99 0.94
CA VAL A 47 -10.41 -0.22 0.36
C VAL A 47 -9.57 -1.43 0.76
N LEU A 48 -10.19 -2.41 1.43
CA LEU A 48 -9.58 -3.70 1.71
C LEU A 48 -9.64 -4.61 0.49
N PHE A 49 -8.58 -5.36 0.21
CA PHE A 49 -8.56 -6.37 -0.87
C PHE A 49 -7.78 -7.63 -0.47
N ASP A 50 -8.25 -8.79 -0.94
CA ASP A 50 -7.73 -10.11 -0.58
C ASP A 50 -6.67 -10.63 -1.55
N GLU A 51 -6.65 -10.12 -2.77
CA GLU A 51 -5.74 -10.55 -3.81
C GLU A 51 -4.27 -10.36 -3.42
N PRO A 52 -3.36 -11.19 -3.97
CA PRO A 52 -1.92 -11.08 -3.69
C PRO A 52 -1.33 -9.77 -4.20
N ASP A 53 -1.94 -9.16 -5.22
CA ASP A 53 -1.56 -7.89 -5.79
C ASP A 53 -2.79 -7.01 -6.03
N PRO A 54 -2.63 -5.67 -6.13
CA PRO A 54 -3.74 -4.76 -6.26
C PRO A 54 -4.32 -4.67 -7.68
N GLY A 55 -3.87 -5.51 -8.64
CA GLY A 55 -4.21 -5.36 -10.05
C GLY A 55 -5.72 -5.37 -10.33
N ARG A 56 -6.46 -6.27 -9.69
CA ARG A 56 -7.93 -6.33 -9.81
C ARG A 56 -8.61 -5.09 -9.23
N LEU A 57 -8.13 -4.61 -8.08
CA LEU A 57 -8.65 -3.40 -7.46
C LEU A 57 -8.40 -2.17 -8.35
N ILE A 58 -7.18 -2.04 -8.89
CA ILE A 58 -6.82 -0.96 -9.82
C ILE A 58 -7.68 -1.04 -11.08
N ALA A 59 -7.93 -2.24 -11.63
CA ALA A 59 -8.80 -2.43 -12.78
C ALA A 59 -10.29 -2.17 -12.50
N ALA A 60 -10.72 -2.25 -11.24
CA ALA A 60 -12.08 -1.88 -10.86
C ALA A 60 -12.23 -0.37 -10.65
N LEU A 61 -11.28 0.25 -9.95
CA LEU A 61 -11.31 1.68 -9.63
C LEU A 61 -10.92 2.57 -10.81
N GLN A 62 -10.02 2.07 -11.66
CA GLN A 62 -9.51 2.76 -12.83
C GLN A 62 -8.99 4.19 -12.54
N PRO A 63 -7.99 4.32 -11.65
CA PRO A 63 -7.51 5.64 -11.22
C PRO A 63 -6.82 6.39 -12.36
N ASP A 64 -6.95 7.72 -12.37
CA ASP A 64 -6.22 8.59 -13.30
C ASP A 64 -4.73 8.70 -12.94
N VAL A 65 -4.39 8.53 -11.67
CA VAL A 65 -3.00 8.54 -11.17
C VAL A 65 -2.77 7.35 -10.24
N LEU A 66 -1.75 6.55 -10.54
CA LEU A 66 -1.27 5.44 -9.70
C LEU A 66 0.10 5.80 -9.12
N VAL A 67 0.16 5.87 -7.78
CA VAL A 67 1.38 6.23 -7.06
C VAL A 67 1.94 5.00 -6.34
N LYS A 68 3.25 4.75 -6.48
CA LYS A 68 3.97 3.73 -5.70
C LYS A 68 5.12 4.35 -4.91
N GLY A 69 5.22 4.02 -3.62
CA GLY A 69 6.36 4.44 -2.80
C GLY A 69 7.62 3.62 -3.10
N GLY A 70 8.75 4.31 -3.24
CA GLY A 70 10.10 3.74 -3.35
C GLY A 70 10.64 3.67 -4.78
N ASP A 71 11.84 3.12 -4.89
CA ASP A 71 12.59 3.07 -6.15
C ASP A 71 12.20 1.86 -7.00
N TRP A 72 10.90 1.73 -7.28
CA TRP A 72 10.41 0.71 -8.21
C TRP A 72 10.68 1.16 -9.64
N ALA A 73 11.23 0.27 -10.46
CA ALA A 73 11.19 0.47 -11.90
C ALA A 73 9.72 0.56 -12.32
N PRO A 74 9.30 1.59 -13.09
CA PRO A 74 7.90 1.76 -13.48
C PRO A 74 7.29 0.50 -14.11
N GLU A 75 8.10 -0.28 -14.84
CA GLU A 75 7.72 -1.54 -15.50
C GLU A 75 7.29 -2.64 -14.51
N GLN A 76 7.67 -2.52 -13.23
CA GLN A 76 7.34 -3.49 -12.18
C GLN A 76 6.10 -3.10 -11.38
N ILE A 77 5.47 -1.97 -11.69
CA ILE A 77 4.30 -1.48 -10.96
C ILE A 77 3.04 -2.19 -11.49
N VAL A 78 2.50 -3.09 -10.67
CA VAL A 78 1.20 -3.73 -10.93
C VAL A 78 0.12 -2.69 -11.16
N GLY A 79 -0.65 -2.83 -12.24
CA GLY A 79 -1.70 -1.89 -12.64
C GLY A 79 -1.23 -0.78 -13.59
N ARG A 80 0.07 -0.69 -13.91
CA ARG A 80 0.61 0.29 -14.86
C ARG A 80 -0.13 0.27 -16.20
N GLU A 81 -0.17 -0.89 -16.87
CA GLU A 81 -0.79 -1.00 -18.19
C GLU A 81 -2.26 -0.59 -18.17
N THR A 82 -2.98 -0.91 -17.09
CA THR A 82 -4.39 -0.56 -16.91
C THR A 82 -4.60 0.96 -16.84
N VAL A 83 -3.68 1.67 -16.19
CA VAL A 83 -3.74 3.13 -16.00
C VAL A 83 -3.20 3.86 -17.23
N GLU A 84 -2.10 3.40 -17.83
CA GLU A 84 -1.51 4.06 -19.00
C GLU A 84 -2.35 3.85 -20.27
N ALA A 85 -3.02 2.70 -20.43
CA ALA A 85 -3.87 2.41 -21.60
C ALA A 85 -5.05 3.39 -21.75
N ARG A 86 -5.42 4.11 -20.68
CA ARG A 86 -6.45 5.16 -20.67
C ARG A 86 -5.89 6.59 -20.62
N GLY A 87 -4.56 6.74 -20.72
CA GLY A 87 -3.88 8.03 -20.61
C GLY A 87 -3.65 8.52 -19.17
N GLY A 88 -3.79 7.64 -18.18
CA GLY A 88 -3.46 7.94 -16.78
C GLY A 88 -1.96 7.94 -16.52
N LEU A 89 -1.56 8.48 -15.37
CA LEU A 89 -0.17 8.64 -14.95
C LEU A 89 0.23 7.57 -13.92
N VAL A 90 1.39 6.96 -14.12
CA VAL A 90 2.03 6.11 -13.11
C VAL A 90 3.29 6.80 -12.63
N THR A 91 3.42 6.97 -11.31
CA THR A 91 4.56 7.70 -10.73
C THR A 91 5.05 7.05 -9.43
N THR A 92 6.31 7.28 -9.12
CA THR A 92 6.91 6.86 -7.86
C THR A 92 7.22 8.07 -6.97
N ILE A 93 7.11 7.87 -5.66
CA ILE A 93 7.51 8.87 -4.67
C ILE A 93 8.58 8.29 -3.74
N PRO A 94 9.57 9.09 -3.30
CA PRO A 94 10.59 8.62 -2.38
C PRO A 94 9.98 8.06 -1.08
N LEU A 95 10.54 6.97 -0.58
CA LEU A 95 10.21 6.48 0.76
C LEU A 95 10.89 7.35 1.81
N VAL A 96 10.20 7.55 2.94
CA VAL A 96 10.82 8.14 4.13
C VAL A 96 11.85 7.14 4.67
N PRO A 97 13.13 7.53 4.80
CA PRO A 97 14.17 6.64 5.32
C PRO A 97 13.84 6.15 6.73
N ASP A 98 14.31 4.95 7.05
CA ASP A 98 14.23 4.35 8.41
C ASP A 98 12.84 4.10 8.99
N VAL A 99 11.77 4.28 8.20
CA VAL A 99 10.39 3.99 8.61
C VAL A 99 9.93 2.66 8.00
N SER A 100 10.10 1.56 8.74
CA SER A 100 9.50 0.27 8.38
C SER A 100 9.02 -0.50 9.61
N THR A 101 7.96 -1.30 9.44
CA THR A 101 7.44 -2.12 10.55
C THR A 101 8.45 -3.19 10.99
N THR A 102 9.35 -3.62 10.12
CA THR A 102 10.44 -4.56 10.51
C THR A 102 11.48 -3.85 11.36
N ALA A 103 11.90 -2.64 10.97
CA ALA A 103 12.83 -1.84 11.76
C ALA A 103 12.25 -1.51 13.15
N LEU A 104 10.96 -1.14 13.21
CA LEU A 104 10.28 -0.85 14.47
C LEU A 104 10.25 -2.07 15.41
N VAL A 105 9.87 -3.24 14.89
CA VAL A 105 9.85 -4.49 15.67
C VAL A 105 11.24 -4.85 16.17
N ASN A 106 12.26 -4.74 15.32
CA ASN A 106 13.65 -5.02 15.69
C ASN A 106 14.13 -4.05 16.78
N LYS A 107 13.77 -2.77 16.69
CA LYS A 107 14.08 -1.76 17.72
C LYS A 107 13.45 -2.10 19.07
N ILE A 108 12.17 -2.51 19.07
CA ILE A 108 11.46 -2.93 20.29
C ILE A 108 12.12 -4.18 20.89
N ARG A 109 12.47 -5.19 20.08
CA ARG A 109 13.13 -6.42 20.54
C ARG A 109 14.56 -6.19 21.06
N ALA A 110 15.27 -5.22 20.50
CA ALA A 110 16.63 -4.87 20.91
C ALA A 110 16.66 -4.12 22.25
N GLN A 111 15.56 -3.51 22.66
CA GLN A 111 15.37 -2.98 24.02
C GLN A 111 15.12 -4.15 24.98
N LYS A 112 16.18 -4.86 25.39
CA LYS A 112 16.11 -5.69 26.59
C LYS A 112 15.92 -4.77 27.81
N PRO A 113 15.15 -5.20 28.84
CA PRO A 113 15.09 -4.49 30.11
C PRO A 113 16.48 -4.39 30.77
#